data_AF-A0A7S3SRK7-F1
#
_entry.id   AF-A0A7S3SRK7-F1
#
_cell.length_a   1.000
_cell.length_b   1.000
_cell.length_c   1.000
_cell.angle_alpha   90.00
_cell.angle_beta   90.00
_cell.angle_gamma   90.00
#
_symmetry.space_group_name_H-M   'P 1'
#
loop_
_entity.id
_entity.type
_entity.pdbx_description
1 polymer ?
#
loop_
_entity_poly.entity_id
_entity_poly.type
_entity_poly.pdbx_seq_one_letter_code
_entity_poly.pdbx_strand_id
1 'polypeptide(L)'
;EGKEASEEFAKGVVGPAINMADLPVVEVPSAITVPMLPFQKEGLQWMCHQEQTAAKGGILADEMGMGKTIQAISLLCARKEKAPCLVVCPMAACLQWASEIERFT
;
A
#
# COMPACT_ATOMS: atom_id res chain seq x y z
N GLU A 1 -5.06 33.75 -0.22
CA GLU A 1 -5.86 32.83 -1.05
C GLU A 1 -5.27 31.42 -1.16
N GLY A 2 -3.97 31.20 -1.46
CA GLY A 2 -3.42 29.84 -1.61
C GLY A 2 -3.13 29.01 -0.34
N LYS A 3 -3.02 29.63 0.84
CA LYS A 3 -2.69 28.93 2.11
C LYS A 3 -3.90 28.28 2.79
N GLU A 4 -5.06 28.93 2.76
CA GLU A 4 -6.28 28.39 3.40
C GLU A 4 -6.79 27.14 2.67
N ALA A 5 -6.77 27.13 1.34
CA ALA A 5 -7.16 25.97 0.54
C ALA A 5 -6.25 24.74 0.76
N SER A 6 -4.96 24.95 1.04
CA SER A 6 -4.01 23.86 1.30
C SER A 6 -4.14 23.31 2.73
N GLU A 7 -4.44 24.15 3.72
CA GLU A 7 -4.78 23.71 5.08
C GLU A 7 -6.12 22.97 5.14
N GLU A 8 -7.11 23.41 4.39
CA GLU A 8 -8.42 22.75 4.30
C GLU A 8 -8.31 21.37 3.62
N PHE A 9 -7.49 21.27 2.56
CA PHE A 9 -7.18 19.99 1.91
C PHE A 9 -6.44 19.03 2.85
N ALA A 10 -5.47 19.51 3.62
CA ALA A 10 -4.73 18.68 4.58
C ALA A 10 -5.65 18.12 5.69
N LYS A 11 -6.62 18.92 6.18
CA LYS A 11 -7.60 18.48 7.18
C LYS A 11 -8.57 17.41 6.66
N GLY A 12 -8.85 17.38 5.36
CA GLY A 12 -9.71 16.37 4.73
C GLY A 12 -8.99 15.07 4.34
N VAL A 13 -7.66 15.12 4.16
CA VAL A 13 -6.85 14.00 3.65
C VAL A 13 -6.05 13.30 4.75
N VAL A 14 -5.60 14.02 5.77
CA VAL A 14 -4.85 13.45 6.89
C VAL A 14 -5.82 13.03 7.99
N GLY A 15 -6.16 11.74 8.01
CA GLY A 15 -6.94 11.15 9.10
C GLY A 15 -6.18 11.18 10.44
N PRO A 16 -6.87 10.89 11.56
CA PRO A 16 -6.22 10.78 12.86
C PRO A 16 -5.11 9.73 12.84
N ALA A 17 -4.11 9.88 13.71
CA ALA A 17 -3.08 8.86 13.89
C ALA A 17 -3.75 7.54 14.25
N ILE A 18 -3.40 6.49 13.50
CA ILE A 18 -3.93 5.14 13.67
C ILE A 18 -2.94 4.32 14.46
N ASN A 19 -3.44 3.60 15.45
CA ASN A 19 -2.64 2.63 16.18
C ASN A 19 -2.72 1.28 15.45
N MET A 20 -1.57 0.77 15.02
CA MET A 20 -1.48 -0.49 14.26
C MET A 20 -2.06 -1.69 15.02
N ALA A 21 -1.99 -1.69 16.35
CA ALA A 21 -2.55 -2.75 17.18
C ALA A 21 -4.09 -2.83 17.14
N ASP A 22 -4.76 -1.74 16.74
CA ASP A 22 -6.22 -1.65 16.68
C ASP A 22 -6.77 -2.03 15.29
N LEU A 23 -5.89 -2.28 14.31
CA LEU A 23 -6.28 -2.68 12.97
C LEU A 23 -6.63 -4.17 12.91
N PRO A 24 -7.62 -4.57 12.08
CA PRO A 24 -7.90 -5.97 11.85
C PRO A 24 -6.68 -6.65 11.23
N VAL A 25 -6.34 -7.83 11.75
CA VAL A 25 -5.24 -8.63 11.20
C VAL A 25 -5.59 -9.04 9.78
N VAL A 26 -4.72 -8.67 8.84
CA VAL A 26 -4.76 -9.10 7.45
C VAL A 26 -3.77 -10.24 7.27
N GLU A 27 -4.27 -11.38 6.79
CA GLU A 27 -3.41 -12.49 6.38
C GLU A 27 -2.75 -12.19 5.04
N VAL A 28 -1.50 -12.62 4.90
CA VAL A 28 -0.79 -12.53 3.63
C VAL A 28 -1.50 -13.41 2.61
N PRO A 29 -1.88 -12.90 1.42
CA PRO A 29 -2.57 -13.69 0.42
C PRO A 29 -1.77 -14.93 0.04
N SER A 30 -2.45 -16.07 -0.15
CA SER A 30 -1.80 -17.33 -0.53
C SER A 30 -1.12 -17.28 -1.90
N ALA A 31 -1.47 -16.29 -2.73
CA ALA A 31 -0.78 -16.03 -3.98
C ALA A 31 0.66 -15.55 -3.77
N ILE A 32 0.98 -14.96 -2.61
CA ILE A 32 2.33 -14.47 -2.35
C ILE A 32 3.25 -15.65 -2.00
N THR A 33 4.25 -15.89 -2.84
CA THR A 33 5.15 -17.04 -2.78
C THR A 33 6.37 -16.82 -1.89
N VAL A 34 6.65 -15.57 -1.53
CA VAL A 34 7.81 -15.17 -0.72
C VAL A 34 7.40 -14.77 0.71
N PRO A 35 8.20 -15.12 1.74
CA PRO A 35 7.89 -14.72 3.10
C PRO A 35 8.03 -13.20 3.28
N MET A 36 6.97 -12.57 3.80
CA MET A 36 7.00 -11.16 4.19
C MET A 36 7.57 -10.98 5.61
N LEU A 37 8.38 -9.93 5.79
CA LEU A 37 8.89 -9.51 7.09
C LEU A 37 7.76 -8.93 7.97
N PRO A 38 7.86 -8.93 9.31
CA PRO A 38 6.80 -8.44 10.19
C PRO A 38 6.30 -7.03 9.84
N PHE A 39 7.21 -6.07 9.66
CA PHE A 39 6.85 -4.69 9.30
C PHE A 39 6.18 -4.58 7.91
N GLN A 40 6.46 -5.51 6.99
CA GLN A 40 5.80 -5.54 5.68
C GLN A 40 4.35 -6.02 5.81
N LYS A 41 4.07 -6.93 6.76
CA LYS A 41 2.71 -7.38 7.07
C LYS A 41 1.91 -6.26 7.74
N GLU A 42 2.55 -5.50 8.63
CA GLU A 42 1.97 -4.28 9.20
C GLU A 42 1.65 -3.26 8.10
N GLY A 43 2.57 -3.01 7.17
CA GLY A 43 2.32 -2.14 6.01
C GLY A 43 1.15 -2.62 5.14
N LEU A 44 1.03 -3.94 4.91
CA LEU A 44 -0.13 -4.52 4.22
C LEU A 44 -1.44 -4.27 4.98
N GLN A 45 -1.46 -4.51 6.30
CA GLN A 45 -2.64 -4.25 7.16
C GLN A 45 -3.06 -2.78 7.09
N TRP A 46 -2.08 -1.88 7.18
CA TRP A 46 -2.32 -0.44 7.05
C TRP A 46 -2.92 -0.10 5.69
N MET A 47 -2.34 -0.58 4.59
CA MET A 47 -2.86 -0.28 3.25
C MET A 47 -4.27 -0.83 3.02
N CYS A 48 -4.56 -2.05 3.48
CA CYS A 48 -5.90 -2.62 3.40
C CYS A 48 -6.92 -1.78 4.19
N HIS A 49 -6.53 -1.26 5.36
CA HIS A 49 -7.37 -0.32 6.10
C HIS A 49 -7.58 0.99 5.33
N GLN A 50 -6.51 1.55 4.74
CA GLN A 50 -6.58 2.80 3.98
C GLN A 50 -7.57 2.72 2.79
N GLU A 51 -7.64 1.59 2.08
CA GLU A 51 -8.60 1.37 0.99
C GLU A 51 -10.07 1.42 1.46
N GLN A 52 -10.34 1.18 2.76
CA GLN A 52 -11.70 1.26 3.32
C GLN A 52 -12.08 2.68 3.76
N THR A 53 -11.11 3.55 4.00
CA THR A 53 -11.35 4.94 4.41
C THR A 53 -11.98 5.78 3.29
N ALA A 54 -12.33 7.03 3.61
CA ALA A 54 -12.80 8.00 2.61
C ALA A 54 -11.73 8.34 1.56
N ALA A 55 -10.44 8.24 1.90
CA ALA A 55 -9.33 8.52 0.99
C ALA A 55 -9.11 7.40 -0.04
N LYS A 56 -9.61 6.17 0.22
CA LYS A 56 -9.46 4.99 -0.65
C LYS A 56 -8.00 4.64 -0.98
N GLY A 57 -7.08 4.98 -0.09
CA GLY A 57 -5.65 4.77 -0.26
C GLY A 57 -4.82 5.67 0.65
N GLY A 58 -3.51 5.71 0.43
CA GLY A 58 -2.59 6.51 1.22
C GLY A 58 -1.18 6.53 0.62
N ILE A 59 -0.26 7.24 1.29
CA ILE A 59 1.14 7.34 0.89
C ILE A 59 1.97 6.39 1.76
N LEU A 60 2.50 5.32 1.15
CA LEU A 60 3.45 4.43 1.80
C LEU A 60 4.86 5.01 1.68
N ALA A 61 5.30 5.70 2.73
CA ALA A 61 6.55 6.48 2.77
C ALA A 61 7.70 5.79 3.51
N ASP A 62 7.75 4.45 3.49
CA ASP A 62 8.83 3.68 4.11
C ASP A 62 10.20 4.01 3.51
N GLU A 63 11.27 3.74 4.27
CA GLU A 63 12.64 3.89 3.79
C GLU A 63 12.94 3.02 2.57
N MET A 64 13.95 3.43 1.79
CA MET A 64 14.42 2.64 0.65
C MET A 64 14.97 1.29 1.13
N GLY A 65 14.63 0.21 0.44
CA GLY A 65 15.02 -1.15 0.83
C GLY A 65 14.04 -1.89 1.75
N MET A 66 13.02 -1.23 2.30
CA MET A 66 11.99 -1.89 3.12
C MET A 66 10.99 -2.75 2.33
N GLY A 67 11.13 -2.85 1.00
CA GLY A 67 10.28 -3.71 0.18
C GLY A 67 8.86 -3.15 -0.01
N LYS A 68 8.73 -1.86 -0.33
CA LYS A 68 7.43 -1.25 -0.67
C LYS A 68 6.73 -1.96 -1.83
N THR A 69 7.48 -2.50 -2.79
CA THR A 69 6.91 -3.21 -3.94
C THR A 69 6.24 -4.53 -3.54
N ILE A 70 6.88 -5.36 -2.71
CA ILE A 70 6.25 -6.60 -2.21
C ILE A 70 5.00 -6.27 -1.40
N GLN A 71 5.01 -5.22 -0.58
CA GLN A 71 3.82 -4.79 0.14
C GLN A 71 2.69 -4.37 -0.82
N ALA A 72 2.99 -3.58 -1.86
CA ALA A 72 2.02 -3.12 -2.84
C ALA A 72 1.44 -4.28 -3.66
N ILE A 73 2.27 -5.24 -4.10
CA ILE A 73 1.81 -6.44 -4.81
C ILE A 73 0.91 -7.28 -3.90
N SER A 74 1.29 -7.48 -2.64
CA SER A 74 0.46 -8.17 -1.65
C SER A 74 -0.90 -7.50 -1.46
N LEU A 75 -0.97 -6.16 -1.48
CA LEU A 75 -2.25 -5.43 -1.45
C LEU A 75 -3.13 -5.79 -2.65
N LEU A 76 -2.55 -5.80 -3.86
CA LEU A 76 -3.29 -6.18 -5.08
C LEU A 76 -3.82 -7.62 -5.01
N CYS A 77 -3.03 -8.54 -4.45
CA CYS A 77 -3.43 -9.93 -4.25
C CYS A 77 -4.50 -10.11 -3.15
N ALA A 78 -4.56 -9.21 -2.17
CA ALA A 78 -5.52 -9.26 -1.07
C ALA A 78 -6.93 -8.77 -1.45
N ARG A 79 -7.07 -8.04 -2.57
CA ARG A 79 -8.36 -7.50 -3.01
C ARG A 79 -9.34 -8.61 -3.39
N LYS A 80 -10.57 -8.51 -2.86
CA LYS A 80 -11.67 -9.42 -3.19
C LYS A 80 -12.14 -9.26 -4.63
N GLU A 81 -12.20 -8.01 -5.11
CA GLU A 81 -12.60 -7.70 -6.48
C GLU A 81 -11.38 -7.63 -7.38
N LYS A 82 -11.34 -8.52 -8.38
CA LYS A 82 -10.28 -8.54 -9.39
C LYS A 82 -10.59 -7.51 -10.49
N ALA A 83 -10.22 -6.27 -10.24
CA ALA A 83 -10.23 -5.21 -11.24
C ALA A 83 -8.81 -4.93 -11.77
N PRO A 84 -8.64 -4.50 -13.03
CA PRO A 84 -7.35 -4.07 -13.54
C PRO A 84 -6.73 -2.97 -12.66
N CYS A 85 -5.44 -3.07 -12.37
CA CYS A 85 -4.70 -2.07 -11.63
C CYS A 85 -3.56 -1.51 -12.48
N LEU A 86 -3.39 -0.18 -12.48
CA LEU A 86 -2.31 0.51 -13.17
C LEU A 86 -1.21 0.90 -12.19
N VAL A 87 0.00 0.42 -12.43
CA VAL A 87 1.21 0.89 -11.75
C VAL A 87 1.91 1.89 -12.66
N VAL A 88 2.08 3.12 -12.18
CA VAL A 88 2.87 4.15 -12.86
C VAL A 88 4.21 4.26 -12.15
N CYS A 89 5.29 4.06 -12.88
CA CYS A 89 6.65 4.14 -12.35
C CYS A 89 7.62 4.70 -13.39
N PRO A 90 8.83 5.17 -12.99
CA PRO A 90 9.88 5.55 -13.93
C PRO A 90 10.24 4.37 -14.85
N MET A 91 10.64 4.65 -16.08
CA MET A 91 10.97 3.62 -17.08
C MET A 91 11.97 2.57 -16.53
N ALA A 92 12.98 3.00 -15.79
CA ALA A 92 13.98 2.13 -15.19
C ALA A 92 13.40 1.11 -14.17
N ALA A 93 12.22 1.37 -13.62
CA ALA A 93 11.56 0.49 -12.66
C ALA A 93 10.54 -0.47 -13.31
N CYS A 94 10.12 -0.24 -14.56
CA CYS A 94 9.09 -1.06 -15.22
C CYS A 94 9.47 -2.54 -15.27
N LEU A 95 10.70 -2.85 -15.67
CA LEU A 95 11.19 -4.24 -15.74
C LEU A 95 11.31 -4.88 -14.36
N GLN A 96 11.66 -4.08 -13.34
CA GLN A 96 11.74 -4.57 -11.97
C GLN A 96 10.34 -4.93 -11.44
N TRP A 97 9.33 -4.10 -11.70
CA TRP A 97 7.95 -4.41 -11.32
C TRP A 97 7.43 -5.69 -11.98
N ALA A 98 7.70 -5.87 -13.28
CA ALA A 98 7.30 -7.08 -13.99
C ALA A 98 7.95 -8.34 -13.40
N SER A 99 9.27 -8.29 -13.20
CA SER A 99 10.05 -9.38 -12.58
C SER A 99 9.61 -9.68 -11.14
N GLU A 100 9.32 -8.65 -10.34
CA GLU A 100 8.86 -8.81 -8.97
C GLU A 100 7.44 -9.37 -8.89
N ILE A 101 6.53 -9.00 -9.80
CA ILE A 101 5.21 -9.62 -9.90
C ILE A 101 5.38 -11.11 -10.21
N GLU A 102 6.13 -11.48 -11.25
CA GLU A 102 6.37 -12.88 -11.61
C GLU A 102 7.06 -13.69 -10.50
N ARG A 103 7.93 -13.06 -9.71
CA ARG A 103 8.66 -13.72 -8.63
C ARG A 103 7.82 -13.88 -7.38
N PHE A 104 7.02 -12.88 -7.03
CA PHE A 104 6.32 -12.82 -5.75
C PHE A 104 4.93 -13.45 -5.79
N THR A 105 4.34 -13.64 -6.98
CA THR A 105 3.04 -14.31 -7.16
C THR A 105 3.19 -15.63 -7.92
#